data_AF-X0SMW2-F1
#
_entry.id   AF-X0SMW2-F1
#
_cell.length_a   1.000
_cell.length_b   1.000
_cell.length_c   1.000
_cell.angle_alpha   90.00
_cell.angle_beta   90.00
_cell.angle_gamma   90.00
#
_symmetry.space_group_name_H-M   'P 1'
#
loop_
_entity.id
_entity.type
_entity.pdbx_description
1 polymer ?
#
loop_
_entity_poly.entity_id
_entity_poly.type
_entity_poly.pdbx_seq_one_letter_code
_entity_poly.pdbx_strand_id
1 'polypeptide(L)'
;MVDVKDILRKHSARIEGQIKTSDIKKINYSREYIKFKQEMAPDLTRFEKWCRSLGSVIKLKVAEKDEAKIKKQLKIAHLDIEPWQALTLSIMTFFAVFILGLLASVAIAFIKGGGEGSLIAGAFANFPFLFFILITVLSLFLFYFVNGYPTRLANKWRLKASSQMVPAILYVVVYMRHTPNLEKAIAFASEHLQYPLALDF
;
A
#
# COMPACT_ATOMS: atom_id res chain seq x y z
N MET A 1 -4.20 55.16 -26.90
CA MET A 1 -3.08 54.21 -26.78
C MET A 1 -3.69 52.92 -26.25
N VAL A 2 -3.75 51.85 -27.05
CA VAL A 2 -4.37 50.58 -26.60
C VAL A 2 -3.45 49.97 -25.56
N ASP A 3 -3.95 49.79 -24.33
CA ASP A 3 -3.16 49.27 -23.22
C ASP A 3 -2.77 47.81 -23.49
N VAL A 4 -1.49 47.50 -23.31
CA VAL A 4 -0.90 46.18 -23.57
C VAL A 4 -1.63 45.09 -22.76
N LYS A 5 -2.17 45.46 -21.59
CA LYS A 5 -2.99 44.58 -20.76
C LYS A 5 -4.29 44.15 -21.44
N ASP A 6 -4.92 45.01 -22.23
CA ASP A 6 -6.16 44.69 -22.94
C ASP A 6 -5.90 43.75 -24.12
N ILE A 7 -4.77 43.93 -24.81
CA ILE A 7 -4.32 43.02 -25.87
C ILE A 7 -4.03 41.64 -25.26
N LEU A 8 -3.23 41.59 -24.19
CA LEU A 8 -2.93 40.34 -23.49
C LEU A 8 -4.20 39.64 -23.00
N ARG A 9 -5.12 40.36 -22.36
CA ARG A 9 -6.39 39.80 -21.89
C ARG A 9 -7.24 39.23 -23.03
N LYS A 10 -7.30 39.91 -24.18
CA LYS A 10 -8.05 39.45 -25.35
C LYS A 10 -7.42 38.20 -25.97
N HIS A 11 -6.09 38.13 -26.04
CA HIS A 11 -5.39 36.95 -26.53
C HIS A 11 -5.46 35.79 -25.53
N SER A 12 -5.33 36.04 -24.23
CA SER A 12 -5.52 35.06 -23.16
C SER A 12 -6.93 34.48 -23.20
N ALA A 13 -7.98 35.32 -23.28
CA ALA A 13 -9.37 34.84 -23.38
C ALA A 13 -9.62 34.05 -24.67
N ARG A 14 -8.95 34.40 -25.78
CA ARG A 14 -9.01 33.65 -27.04
C ARG A 14 -8.32 32.29 -26.92
N ILE A 15 -7.16 32.23 -26.26
CA ILE A 15 -6.42 30.99 -25.98
C ILE A 15 -7.24 30.12 -25.01
N GLU A 16 -7.82 30.70 -23.96
CA GLU A 16 -8.64 30.00 -22.97
C GLU A 16 -9.95 29.46 -23.58
N GLY A 17 -10.54 30.20 -24.53
CA GLY A 17 -11.67 29.75 -25.34
C GLY A 17 -11.31 28.63 -26.31
N GLN A 18 -10.09 28.62 -26.85
CA GLN A 18 -9.56 27.53 -27.67
C GLN A 18 -9.15 26.29 -26.85
N ILE A 19 -8.82 26.47 -25.57
CA ILE A 19 -8.47 25.39 -24.63
C ILE A 19 -9.73 24.74 -24.03
N LYS A 20 -10.89 25.42 -24.04
CA LYS A 20 -12.15 24.92 -23.45
C LYS A 20 -12.87 23.81 -24.22
N THR A 21 -12.24 23.14 -25.18
CA THR A 21 -12.76 21.86 -25.69
C THR A 21 -11.65 20.93 -26.18
N SER A 22 -10.84 20.48 -25.23
CA SER A 22 -10.45 19.09 -25.25
C SER A 22 -11.09 18.45 -24.03
N ASP A 23 -12.38 18.13 -24.16
CA ASP A 23 -12.87 16.87 -23.59
C ASP A 23 -11.75 15.88 -23.81
N ILE A 24 -11.16 15.40 -22.71
CA ILE A 24 -10.08 14.42 -22.74
C ILE A 24 -10.71 13.19 -23.38
N LYS A 25 -10.72 13.13 -24.71
CA LYS A 25 -10.98 11.93 -25.48
C LYS A 25 -10.12 10.90 -24.78
N LYS A 26 -10.73 9.82 -24.30
CA LYS A 26 -9.98 8.63 -23.89
C LYS A 26 -9.10 8.28 -25.07
N ILE A 27 -7.86 8.77 -25.08
CA ILE A 27 -6.88 8.47 -26.10
C ILE A 27 -6.68 6.97 -25.94
N ASN A 28 -7.19 6.22 -26.91
CA ASN A 28 -7.08 4.78 -26.93
C ASN A 28 -5.63 4.49 -27.32
N TYR A 29 -4.75 4.52 -26.32
CA TYR A 29 -3.35 4.20 -26.50
C TYR A 29 -3.23 2.83 -27.16
N SER A 30 -2.20 2.63 -27.98
CA SER A 30 -1.95 1.32 -28.59
C SER A 30 -1.84 0.27 -27.49
N ARG A 31 -2.30 -0.96 -27.76
CA ARG A 31 -2.17 -2.08 -26.80
C ARG A 31 -0.72 -2.26 -26.35
N GLU A 32 0.23 -2.03 -27.27
CA GLU A 32 1.67 -2.06 -27.02
C GLU A 32 2.11 -0.96 -26.05
N TYR A 33 1.62 0.27 -26.17
CA TYR A 33 1.94 1.34 -25.23
C TYR A 33 1.33 1.10 -23.85
N ILE A 34 0.10 0.58 -23.77
CA ILE A 34 -0.54 0.22 -22.49
C ILE A 34 0.23 -0.92 -21.82
N LYS A 35 0.63 -1.93 -22.60
CA LYS A 35 1.41 -3.07 -22.13
C LYS A 35 2.80 -2.62 -21.67
N PHE A 36 3.50 -1.80 -22.45
CA PHE A 36 4.77 -1.19 -22.08
C PHE A 36 4.64 -0.35 -20.80
N LYS A 37 3.60 0.49 -20.69
CA LYS A 37 3.36 1.28 -19.48
C LYS A 37 3.06 0.40 -18.26
N GLN A 38 2.40 -0.73 -18.44
CA GLN A 38 2.14 -1.71 -17.37
C GLN A 38 3.40 -2.49 -16.99
N GLU A 39 4.24 -2.85 -17.95
CA GLU A 39 5.53 -3.52 -17.73
C GLU A 39 6.58 -2.59 -17.12
N MET A 40 6.49 -1.28 -17.41
CA MET A 40 7.34 -0.24 -16.81
C MET A 40 6.80 0.30 -15.48
N ALA A 41 5.55 -0.03 -15.11
CA ALA A 41 5.00 0.38 -13.83
C ALA A 41 5.67 -0.43 -12.71
N PRO A 42 6.12 0.22 -11.62
CA PRO A 42 6.71 -0.52 -10.51
C PRO A 42 5.72 -1.56 -9.99
N ASP A 43 6.19 -2.79 -9.78
CA ASP A 43 5.36 -3.89 -9.28
C ASP A 43 4.94 -3.60 -7.83
N LEU A 44 3.82 -2.89 -7.70
CA LEU A 44 3.27 -2.54 -6.39
C LEU A 44 2.83 -3.82 -5.69
N THR A 45 3.41 -4.08 -4.52
CA THR A 45 3.01 -5.21 -3.69
C THR A 45 1.52 -5.09 -3.34
N ARG A 46 0.83 -6.23 -3.09
CA ARG A 46 -0.60 -6.19 -2.72
C ARG A 46 -0.82 -5.22 -1.56
N PHE A 47 0.01 -5.29 -0.52
CA PHE A 47 -0.01 -4.39 0.63
C PHE A 47 0.11 -2.90 0.24
N GLU A 48 1.02 -2.57 -0.67
CA GLU A 48 1.19 -1.21 -1.17
C GLU A 48 -0.04 -0.68 -1.91
N LYS A 49 -0.71 -1.52 -2.69
CA LYS A 49 -1.98 -1.15 -3.36
C LYS A 49 -3.06 -0.78 -2.33
N TRP A 50 -3.18 -1.56 -1.24
CA TRP A 50 -4.12 -1.26 -0.15
C TRP A 50 -3.73 0.02 0.61
N CYS A 51 -2.45 0.21 0.92
CA CYS A 51 -1.95 1.42 1.58
C CYS A 51 -2.16 2.69 0.75
N ARG A 52 -1.89 2.65 -0.56
CA ARG A 52 -2.10 3.82 -1.46
C ARG A 52 -3.58 4.14 -1.63
N SER A 53 -4.42 3.11 -1.79
CA SER A 53 -5.87 3.27 -1.91
C SER A 53 -6.45 3.97 -0.67
N LEU A 54 -6.07 3.50 0.52
CA LEU A 54 -6.58 4.01 1.79
C LEU A 54 -5.90 5.31 2.25
N GLY A 55 -4.64 5.53 1.84
CA GLY A 55 -3.91 6.75 2.10
C GLY A 55 -4.59 7.97 1.50
N SER A 56 -5.13 7.88 0.28
CA SER A 56 -5.77 9.03 -0.38
C SER A 56 -6.95 9.63 0.41
N VAL A 57 -7.53 8.90 1.37
CA VAL A 57 -8.75 9.29 2.09
C VAL A 57 -8.48 9.98 3.43
N ILE A 58 -7.45 9.60 4.20
CA ILE A 58 -7.26 10.10 5.59
C ILE A 58 -5.77 10.26 5.96
N LYS A 59 -5.33 11.52 6.11
CA LYS A 59 -4.03 11.86 6.70
C LYS A 59 -4.12 11.86 8.23
N LEU A 60 -3.78 10.74 8.85
CA LEU A 60 -3.72 10.64 10.32
C LEU A 60 -2.38 11.20 10.82
N LYS A 61 -2.41 12.11 11.80
CA LYS A 61 -1.18 12.60 12.45
C LYS A 61 -0.67 11.52 13.41
N VAL A 62 0.51 10.98 13.11
CA VAL A 62 1.16 9.91 13.86
C VAL A 62 2.11 10.53 14.91
N ALA A 63 2.32 9.83 16.03
CA ALA A 63 3.38 10.18 16.97
C ALA A 63 4.77 9.93 16.36
N GLU A 64 5.69 10.89 16.50
CA GLU A 64 7.01 10.87 15.84
C GLU A 64 7.82 9.58 16.09
N LYS A 65 7.67 8.98 17.28
CA LYS A 65 8.33 7.73 17.67
C LYS A 65 7.90 6.52 16.83
N ASP A 66 6.61 6.41 16.55
CA ASP A 66 6.07 5.29 15.76
C ASP A 66 6.27 5.53 14.27
N GLU A 67 6.20 6.79 13.84
CA GLU A 67 6.55 7.20 12.49
C GLU A 67 8.00 6.80 12.13
N ALA A 68 8.98 7.12 13.00
CA ALA A 68 10.38 6.80 12.75
C ALA A 68 10.64 5.29 12.64
N LYS A 69 10.00 4.48 13.50
CA LYS A 69 10.12 3.02 13.48
C LYS A 69 9.55 2.42 12.19
N ILE A 70 8.35 2.84 11.81
CA ILE A 70 7.67 2.35 10.62
C ILE A 70 8.44 2.80 9.37
N LYS A 71 8.88 4.06 9.32
CA LYS A 71 9.70 4.60 8.21
C LYS A 71 10.98 3.78 7.99
N LYS A 72 11.67 3.39 9.06
CA LYS A 72 12.85 2.52 8.96
C LYS A 72 12.52 1.16 8.35
N GLN A 73 11.41 0.55 8.78
CA GLN A 73 10.98 -0.76 8.26
C GLN A 73 10.53 -0.68 6.80
N LEU A 74 9.84 0.39 6.41
CA LEU A 74 9.43 0.63 5.03
C LEU A 74 10.61 0.81 4.09
N LYS A 75 11.64 1.56 4.52
CA LYS A 75 12.90 1.71 3.78
C LYS A 75 13.61 0.38 3.58
N ILE A 76 13.73 -0.44 4.62
CA ILE A 76 14.38 -1.77 4.53
C ILE A 76 13.63 -2.69 3.55
N ALA A 77 12.30 -2.60 3.55
CA ALA A 77 11.45 -3.42 2.70
C ALA A 77 11.19 -2.82 1.31
N HIS A 78 11.89 -1.73 0.94
CA HIS A 78 11.77 -1.05 -0.35
C HIS A 78 10.32 -0.77 -0.77
N LEU A 79 9.47 -0.33 0.18
CA LEU A 79 8.10 0.08 -0.16
C LEU A 79 8.00 1.60 -0.30
N ASP A 80 7.44 2.03 -1.43
CA ASP A 80 7.14 3.43 -1.72
C ASP A 80 5.79 3.85 -1.09
N ILE A 81 5.72 3.79 0.24
CA ILE A 81 4.55 4.26 1.02
C ILE A 81 4.96 5.16 2.17
N GLU A 82 4.10 6.11 2.51
CA GLU A 82 4.32 6.99 3.65
C GLU A 82 3.92 6.30 4.97
N PRO A 83 4.64 6.53 6.09
CA PRO A 83 4.37 5.83 7.35
C PRO A 83 2.93 5.97 7.88
N TRP A 84 2.30 7.13 7.65
CA TRP A 84 0.91 7.36 8.03
C TRP A 84 -0.07 6.51 7.22
N GLN A 85 0.23 6.16 5.96
CA GLN A 85 -0.65 5.31 5.14
C GLN A 85 -0.73 3.89 5.69
N ALA A 86 0.39 3.34 6.16
CA ALA A 86 0.45 2.02 6.79
C ALA A 86 -0.35 1.98 8.11
N LEU A 87 -0.32 3.07 8.89
CA LEU A 87 -1.09 3.20 10.11
C LEU A 87 -2.58 3.41 9.84
N THR A 88 -2.92 4.26 8.88
CA THR A 88 -4.31 4.47 8.43
C THR A 88 -4.94 3.16 7.95
N LEU A 89 -4.21 2.32 7.21
CA LEU A 89 -4.68 0.99 6.81
C LEU A 89 -5.02 0.11 8.03
N SER A 90 -4.17 0.11 9.05
CA SER A 90 -4.36 -0.71 10.26
C SER A 90 -5.58 -0.26 11.06
N ILE A 91 -5.73 1.05 11.23
CA ILE A 91 -6.87 1.67 11.92
C ILE A 91 -8.17 1.47 11.13
N MET A 92 -8.13 1.66 9.80
CA MET A 92 -9.31 1.46 8.95
C MET A 92 -9.77 0.00 8.94
N THR A 93 -8.83 -0.96 8.91
CA THR A 93 -9.17 -2.39 8.97
C THR A 93 -9.87 -2.73 10.28
N PHE A 94 -9.39 -2.16 11.40
CA PHE A 94 -10.04 -2.29 12.70
C PHE A 94 -11.47 -1.73 12.68
N PHE A 95 -11.64 -0.49 12.23
CA PHE A 95 -12.98 0.13 12.19
C PHE A 95 -13.93 -0.58 11.22
N ALA A 96 -13.45 -1.01 10.05
CA ALA A 96 -14.27 -1.72 9.09
C ALA A 96 -14.80 -3.05 9.66
N VAL A 97 -13.93 -3.86 10.26
CA VAL A 97 -14.33 -5.14 10.87
C VAL A 97 -15.21 -4.93 12.10
N PHE A 98 -14.91 -3.90 12.91
CA PHE A 98 -15.73 -3.55 14.07
C PHE A 98 -17.15 -3.12 13.67
N ILE A 99 -17.28 -2.23 12.68
CA ILE A 99 -18.59 -1.75 12.20
C ILE A 99 -19.37 -2.90 11.55
N LEU A 100 -18.73 -3.71 10.70
CA LEU A 100 -19.37 -4.89 10.11
C LEU A 100 -19.81 -5.90 11.18
N GLY A 101 -18.99 -6.10 12.20
CA GLY A 101 -19.31 -6.96 13.34
C GLY A 101 -20.50 -6.45 14.16
N LEU A 102 -20.56 -5.15 14.38
CA LEU A 102 -21.69 -4.49 15.06
C LEU A 102 -22.97 -4.60 14.22
N LEU A 103 -22.91 -4.30 12.92
CA LEU A 103 -24.06 -4.45 12.00
C LEU A 103 -24.55 -5.90 11.92
N ALA A 104 -23.64 -6.88 11.86
CA ALA A 104 -23.98 -8.29 11.87
C ALA A 104 -24.64 -8.71 13.19
N SER A 105 -24.13 -8.23 14.33
CA SER A 105 -24.70 -8.52 15.65
C SER A 105 -26.12 -7.94 15.78
N VAL A 106 -26.33 -6.73 15.28
CA VAL A 106 -27.64 -6.06 15.25
C VAL A 106 -28.59 -6.80 14.31
N ALA A 107 -28.13 -7.22 13.12
CA ALA A 107 -28.96 -7.99 12.19
C ALA A 107 -29.43 -9.33 12.80
N ILE A 108 -28.54 -10.04 13.49
CA ILE A 108 -28.88 -11.30 14.18
C ILE A 108 -29.91 -11.04 15.32
N ALA A 109 -29.74 -9.93 16.05
CA ALA A 109 -30.68 -9.54 17.11
C ALA A 109 -32.08 -9.24 16.56
N PHE A 110 -32.19 -8.57 15.40
CA PHE A 110 -33.47 -8.33 14.72
C PHE A 110 -34.13 -9.63 14.21
N ILE A 111 -33.35 -10.57 13.67
CA ILE A 111 -33.88 -11.85 13.16
C ILE A 111 -34.43 -12.71 14.30
N LYS A 112 -33.76 -12.76 15.45
CA LYS A 112 -34.19 -13.57 16.60
C LYS A 112 -35.23 -12.88 17.48
N GLY A 113 -35.21 -11.54 17.55
CA GLY A 113 -36.10 -10.73 18.38
C GLY A 113 -37.48 -10.44 17.77
N GLY A 114 -37.72 -10.83 16.51
CA GLY A 114 -39.00 -10.58 15.82
C GLY A 114 -40.21 -11.37 16.33
N GLY A 115 -40.03 -12.31 17.26
CA GLY A 115 -41.11 -13.14 17.81
C GLY A 115 -41.83 -12.58 19.05
N GLU A 116 -41.27 -11.58 19.72
CA GLU A 116 -41.85 -10.96 20.91
C GLU A 116 -42.31 -9.54 20.56
N GLY A 117 -43.53 -9.15 20.97
CA GLY A 117 -44.30 -7.99 20.49
C GLY A 117 -43.69 -6.59 20.67
N SER A 118 -42.41 -6.45 21.01
CA SER A 118 -41.67 -5.19 21.02
C SER A 118 -40.30 -5.35 20.36
N LEU A 119 -40.12 -4.72 19.20
CA LEU A 119 -38.90 -4.75 18.39
C LEU A 119 -37.65 -4.28 19.15
N ILE A 120 -37.82 -3.38 20.12
CA ILE A 120 -36.71 -2.82 20.90
C ILE A 120 -36.35 -3.75 22.06
N ALA A 121 -37.35 -4.26 22.80
CA ALA A 121 -37.10 -5.16 23.93
C ALA A 121 -36.56 -6.54 23.48
N GLY A 122 -37.10 -7.10 22.40
CA GLY A 122 -36.66 -8.38 21.84
C GLY A 122 -35.24 -8.33 21.25
N ALA A 123 -34.81 -7.17 20.73
CA ALA A 123 -33.45 -6.98 20.22
C ALA A 123 -32.41 -6.90 21.33
N PHE A 124 -32.71 -6.29 22.48
CA PHE A 124 -31.81 -6.27 23.64
C PHE A 124 -31.72 -7.63 24.33
N ALA A 125 -32.85 -8.35 24.46
CA ALA A 125 -32.87 -9.67 25.09
C ALA A 125 -32.14 -10.74 24.27
N ASN A 126 -32.23 -10.67 22.94
CA ASN A 126 -31.62 -11.64 22.02
C ASN A 126 -30.32 -11.16 21.37
N PHE A 127 -29.69 -10.10 21.90
CA PHE A 127 -28.42 -9.63 21.37
C PHE A 127 -27.35 -10.73 21.53
N PRO A 128 -26.68 -11.16 20.44
CA PRO A 128 -25.68 -12.23 20.51
C PRO A 128 -24.38 -11.68 21.10
N PHE A 129 -24.37 -11.45 22.42
CA PHE A 129 -23.28 -10.82 23.16
C PHE A 129 -21.94 -11.55 22.98
N LEU A 130 -21.97 -12.88 22.97
CA LEU A 130 -20.77 -13.71 22.74
C LEU A 130 -20.18 -13.48 21.35
N PHE A 131 -21.02 -13.37 20.31
CA PHE A 131 -20.58 -13.09 18.95
C PHE A 131 -19.98 -11.68 18.84
N PHE A 132 -20.59 -10.69 19.49
CA PHE A 132 -20.08 -9.32 19.52
C PHE A 132 -18.73 -9.21 20.26
N ILE A 133 -18.55 -9.93 21.37
CA ILE A 133 -17.24 -9.98 22.03
C ILE A 133 -16.21 -10.63 21.10
N LEU A 134 -16.55 -11.75 20.47
CA LEU A 134 -15.64 -12.46 19.58
C LEU A 134 -15.19 -11.57 18.41
N ILE A 135 -16.11 -10.83 17.78
CA ILE A 135 -15.77 -9.94 16.67
C ILE A 135 -14.93 -8.74 17.10
N THR A 136 -15.15 -8.24 18.33
CA THR A 136 -14.35 -7.15 18.90
C THR A 136 -12.92 -7.60 19.19
N VAL A 137 -12.76 -8.79 19.77
CA VAL A 137 -11.44 -9.41 20.00
C VAL A 137 -10.74 -9.69 18.66
N LEU A 138 -11.47 -10.19 17.66
CA LEU A 138 -10.93 -10.41 16.32
C LEU A 138 -10.45 -9.09 15.68
N SER A 139 -11.20 -8.01 15.85
CA SER A 139 -10.83 -6.69 15.33
C SER A 139 -9.53 -6.19 15.96
N LEU A 140 -9.39 -6.30 17.28
CA LEU A 140 -8.15 -5.98 18.00
C LEU A 140 -6.97 -6.83 17.52
N PHE A 141 -7.20 -8.13 17.30
CA PHE A 141 -6.18 -9.02 16.75
C PHE A 141 -5.74 -8.60 15.35
N LEU A 142 -6.68 -8.26 14.47
CA LEU A 142 -6.39 -7.78 13.12
C LEU A 142 -5.60 -6.48 13.15
N PHE A 143 -5.94 -5.54 14.03
CA PHE A 143 -5.18 -4.31 14.22
C PHE A 143 -3.71 -4.59 14.55
N TYR A 144 -3.44 -5.49 15.50
CA TYR A 144 -2.07 -5.88 15.84
C TYR A 144 -1.37 -6.57 14.67
N PHE A 145 -2.08 -7.46 13.95
CA PHE A 145 -1.52 -8.20 12.82
C PHE A 145 -1.12 -7.29 11.65
N VAL A 146 -1.96 -6.32 11.28
CA VAL A 146 -1.71 -5.40 10.17
C VAL A 146 -0.61 -4.39 10.53
N ASN A 147 -0.58 -3.87 11.77
CA ASN A 147 0.51 -3.01 12.23
C ASN A 147 1.87 -3.74 12.26
N GLY A 148 1.89 -5.04 12.56
CA GLY A 148 3.10 -5.86 12.53
C GLY A 148 3.53 -6.30 11.12
N TYR A 149 2.73 -6.03 10.09
CA TYR A 149 3.02 -6.41 8.71
C TYR A 149 4.31 -5.78 8.14
N PRO A 150 4.55 -4.45 8.23
CA PRO A 150 5.78 -3.85 7.72
C PRO A 150 7.04 -4.44 8.37
N THR A 151 7.02 -4.72 9.67
CA THR A 151 8.14 -5.35 10.39
C THR A 151 8.44 -6.74 9.85
N ARG A 152 7.40 -7.54 9.61
CA ARG A 152 7.54 -8.89 9.05
C ARG A 152 8.08 -8.87 7.63
N LEU A 153 7.64 -7.91 6.83
CA LEU A 153 8.13 -7.75 5.47
C LEU A 153 9.62 -7.36 5.48
N ALA A 154 10.01 -6.38 6.29
CA ALA A 154 11.42 -5.99 6.47
C ALA A 154 12.30 -7.16 6.93
N ASN A 155 11.82 -7.97 7.88
CA ASN A 155 12.56 -9.16 8.33
C ASN A 155 12.70 -10.21 7.23
N LYS A 156 11.65 -10.45 6.43
CA LYS A 156 11.74 -11.36 5.27
C LYS A 156 12.76 -10.88 4.25
N TRP A 157 12.77 -9.58 3.95
CA TRP A 157 13.75 -8.96 3.06
C TRP A 157 15.18 -9.13 3.59
N ARG A 158 15.40 -8.80 4.86
CA ARG A 158 16.71 -8.95 5.51
C ARG A 158 17.20 -10.40 5.52
N LEU A 159 16.32 -11.35 5.81
CA LEU A 159 16.65 -12.79 5.82
C LEU A 159 17.01 -13.28 4.42
N LYS A 160 16.25 -12.87 3.39
CA LYS A 160 16.55 -13.21 1.99
C LYS A 160 17.88 -12.62 1.55
N ALA A 161 18.12 -11.33 1.81
CA ALA A 161 19.39 -10.68 1.50
C ALA A 161 20.58 -11.38 2.19
N SER A 162 20.45 -11.71 3.48
CA SER A 162 21.49 -12.45 4.21
C SER A 162 21.75 -13.84 3.65
N SER A 163 20.71 -14.56 3.22
CA SER A 163 20.88 -15.88 2.60
C SER A 163 21.56 -15.83 1.24
N GLN A 164 21.45 -14.70 0.53
CA GLN A 164 22.03 -14.48 -0.79
C GLN A 164 23.45 -13.88 -0.74
N MET A 165 23.85 -13.28 0.38
CA MET A 165 25.21 -12.78 0.58
C MET A 165 26.27 -13.89 0.51
N VAL A 166 25.95 -15.08 1.04
CA VAL A 166 26.86 -16.23 1.03
C VAL A 166 27.19 -16.69 -0.41
N PRO A 167 26.20 -17.01 -1.28
CA PRO A 167 26.50 -17.35 -2.67
C PRO A 167 27.10 -16.19 -3.47
N ALA A 168 26.75 -14.92 -3.17
CA ALA A 168 27.37 -13.77 -3.81
C ALA A 168 28.90 -13.74 -3.61
N ILE A 169 29.36 -13.90 -2.36
CA ILE A 169 30.78 -13.97 -2.04
C ILE A 169 31.45 -15.16 -2.73
N LEU A 170 30.79 -16.33 -2.72
CA LEU A 170 31.30 -17.52 -3.40
C LEU A 170 31.49 -17.29 -4.91
N TYR A 171 30.52 -16.68 -5.60
CA TYR A 171 30.62 -16.40 -7.03
C TYR A 171 31.75 -15.41 -7.35
N VAL A 172 31.90 -14.34 -6.56
CA VAL A 172 33.00 -13.37 -6.73
C VAL A 172 34.36 -14.03 -6.53
N VAL A 173 34.53 -14.81 -5.46
CA VAL A 173 35.80 -15.48 -5.14
C VAL A 173 36.16 -16.54 -6.18
N VAL A 174 35.20 -17.34 -6.64
CA VAL A 174 35.42 -18.35 -7.69
C VAL A 174 35.83 -17.69 -9.00
N TYR A 175 35.17 -16.60 -9.40
CA TYR A 175 35.53 -15.87 -10.62
C TYR A 175 36.94 -15.26 -10.52
N MET A 176 37.24 -14.59 -9.41
CA MET A 176 38.55 -13.96 -9.18
C MET A 176 39.72 -14.96 -9.15
N ARG A 177 39.47 -16.22 -8.76
CA ARG A 177 40.48 -17.29 -8.81
C ARG A 177 40.90 -17.60 -10.26
N HIS A 178 40.00 -17.45 -11.22
CA HIS A 178 40.30 -17.69 -12.63
C HIS A 178 40.82 -16.45 -13.35
N THR A 179 40.29 -15.28 -13.03
CA THR A 179 40.73 -14.01 -13.63
C THR A 179 40.61 -12.90 -12.60
N PRO A 180 41.72 -12.23 -12.21
CA PRO A 180 41.71 -11.19 -11.19
C PRO A 180 41.16 -9.87 -11.76
N ASN A 181 39.85 -9.84 -12.06
CA ASN A 181 39.12 -8.64 -12.46
C ASN A 181 37.81 -8.56 -11.65
N LEU A 182 37.73 -7.54 -10.80
CA LEU A 182 36.64 -7.36 -9.85
C LEU A 182 35.33 -6.92 -10.51
N GLU A 183 35.40 -6.09 -11.57
CA GLU A 183 34.21 -5.63 -12.31
C GLU A 183 33.50 -6.81 -12.97
N LYS A 184 34.27 -7.69 -13.62
CA LYS A 184 33.69 -8.90 -14.25
C LYS A 184 33.20 -9.91 -13.22
N ALA A 185 33.85 -10.00 -12.07
CA ALA A 185 33.40 -10.87 -10.97
C ALA A 185 32.05 -10.41 -10.39
N ILE A 186 31.86 -9.10 -10.25
CA ILE A 186 30.59 -8.50 -9.82
C ILE A 186 29.51 -8.74 -10.87
N ALA A 187 29.79 -8.48 -12.15
CA ALA A 187 28.84 -8.73 -13.24
C ALA A 187 28.41 -10.21 -13.30
N PHE A 188 29.36 -11.14 -13.14
CA PHE A 188 29.06 -12.56 -13.08
C PHE A 188 28.18 -12.93 -11.87
N ALA A 189 28.46 -12.34 -10.70
CA ALA A 189 27.65 -12.55 -9.50
C ALA A 189 26.23 -12.00 -9.67
N SER A 190 26.04 -10.81 -10.26
CA SER A 190 24.71 -10.23 -10.50
C SER A 190 23.85 -11.05 -11.46
N GLU A 191 24.46 -11.70 -12.46
CA GLU A 191 23.74 -12.55 -13.42
C GLU A 191 23.28 -13.89 -12.81
N HIS A 192 23.99 -14.40 -11.79
CA HIS A 192 23.72 -15.71 -11.17
C HIS A 192 23.02 -15.60 -9.81
N LEU A 193 22.93 -14.39 -9.24
CA LEU A 193 22.17 -14.13 -8.02
C LEU A 193 20.68 -13.99 -8.33
N GLN A 194 19.87 -14.73 -7.58
CA GLN A 194 18.42 -14.53 -7.59
C GLN A 194 18.06 -13.21 -6.88
N TYR A 195 16.97 -12.56 -7.32
CA TYR A 195 16.35 -11.42 -6.61
C TYR A 195 16.11 -11.79 -5.13
N PRO A 196 16.34 -10.96 -4.08
CA PRO A 196 16.48 -9.49 -4.02
C PRO A 196 17.87 -8.83 -4.09
N LEU A 197 18.99 -9.53 -3.88
CA LEU A 197 20.31 -8.86 -3.74
C LEU A 197 20.86 -8.32 -5.07
N ALA A 198 20.37 -8.82 -6.21
CA ALA A 198 20.77 -8.36 -7.54
C ALA A 198 20.34 -6.91 -7.86
N LEU A 199 19.45 -6.30 -7.07
CA LEU A 199 19.09 -4.88 -7.19
C LEU A 199 20.16 -3.92 -6.65
N ASP A 200 21.02 -4.39 -5.75
CA ASP A 200 22.00 -3.56 -5.03
C ASP A 200 23.39 -3.55 -5.70
N PHE A 201 23.60 -4.33 -6.77
CA PHE A 201 24.83 -4.39 -7.59
C PHE A 201 24.69 -3.55 -8.85
#